data_AF-A0A356ZA45-F1
#
_entry.id   AF-A0A356ZA45-F1
#
_cell.length_a   1.000
_cell.length_b   1.000
_cell.length_c   1.000
_cell.angle_alpha   90.00
_cell.angle_beta   90.00
_cell.angle_gamma   90.00
#
_symmetry.space_group_name_H-M   'P 1'
#
loop_
_entity.id
_entity.type
_entity.pdbx_description
1 polymer ?
#
loop_
_entity_poly.entity_id
_entity_poly.type
_entity_poly.pdbx_seq_one_letter_code
_entity_poly.pdbx_strand_id
1 'polypeptide(L)'
;GILVAIWALNRDKGISTLNNIAVLLLLVLCLVMLKAIMGQGTIKPIDSTISIGLALELCIVMPLSWVPLISDYTMSGKSLQGSFLGSFVGYFVGSSFMFIIGLLFALYTGLSDPVSSINSLNLGYAALLIVILSTVTTTFLDVYSAVMSTLNLSPTINRTNLILLFSALGTLLALFFPMEQYQNFLYMIGSLFAPAFSVIIADYFLYRADRSGHIFNLPGLIAIVVGIATYYLVLGLDLVIGSTIPSMLVTVLVYAAARSIYAALAPAHLTRDTL
;
A
#
# COMPACT_ATOMS: atom_id res chain seq x y z
N GLY A 1 -15.29 -10.95 -1.78
CA GLY A 1 -15.73 -10.97 -3.19
C GLY A 1 -17.02 -10.22 -3.44
N ILE A 2 -18.18 -10.83 -3.18
CA ILE A 2 -19.49 -10.31 -3.66
C ILE A 2 -19.78 -8.89 -3.16
N LEU A 3 -19.64 -8.63 -1.86
CA LEU A 3 -19.88 -7.29 -1.30
C LEU A 3 -18.96 -6.23 -1.92
N VAL A 4 -17.69 -6.58 -2.15
CA VAL A 4 -16.71 -5.70 -2.82
C VAL A 4 -17.14 -5.38 -4.25
N ALA A 5 -17.59 -6.39 -5.01
CA ALA A 5 -18.09 -6.18 -6.37
C ALA A 5 -19.32 -5.26 -6.39
N ILE A 6 -20.28 -5.48 -5.48
CA ILE A 6 -21.47 -4.61 -5.35
C ILE A 6 -21.04 -3.16 -5.04
N TRP A 7 -20.08 -2.98 -4.15
CA TRP A 7 -19.55 -1.67 -3.78
C TRP A 7 -18.88 -0.98 -4.97
N ALA A 8 -18.01 -1.71 -5.69
CA ALA A 8 -17.28 -1.20 -6.85
C ALA A 8 -18.20 -0.84 -8.03
N LEU A 9 -19.26 -1.63 -8.28
CA LEU A 9 -20.24 -1.37 -9.35
C LEU A 9 -21.11 -0.13 -9.08
N ASN A 10 -21.32 0.21 -7.81
CA ASN A 10 -22.18 1.33 -7.42
C ASN A 10 -21.40 2.60 -7.03
N ARG A 11 -20.08 2.64 -7.23
CA ARG A 11 -19.22 3.78 -6.89
C ARG A 11 -19.79 5.11 -7.41
N ASP A 12 -20.20 5.14 -8.68
CA ASP A 12 -20.63 6.38 -9.34
C ASP A 12 -22.06 6.81 -8.95
N LYS A 13 -22.77 5.97 -8.20
CA LYS A 13 -24.16 6.21 -7.76
C LYS A 13 -24.26 6.77 -6.33
N GLY A 14 -23.20 7.41 -5.83
CA GLY A 14 -23.24 8.09 -4.51
C GLY A 14 -22.82 7.24 -3.32
N ILE A 15 -22.01 6.19 -3.54
CA ILE A 15 -21.41 5.40 -2.46
C ILE A 15 -20.46 6.22 -1.57
N SER A 16 -20.03 7.42 -1.98
CA SER A 16 -19.18 8.29 -1.13
C SER A 16 -19.83 8.60 0.22
N THR A 17 -21.15 8.84 0.25
CA THR A 17 -21.88 9.07 1.51
C THR A 17 -21.95 7.81 2.35
N LEU A 18 -22.22 6.66 1.72
CA LEU A 18 -22.22 5.35 2.38
C LEU A 18 -20.84 5.04 2.97
N ASN A 19 -19.77 5.33 2.22
CA ASN A 19 -18.40 5.15 2.65
C ASN A 19 -18.06 6.04 3.84
N ASN A 20 -18.49 7.31 3.83
CA ASN A 20 -18.28 8.22 4.96
C ASN A 20 -19.02 7.73 6.21
N ILE A 21 -20.26 7.24 6.07
CA ILE A 21 -21.01 6.63 7.17
C ILE A 21 -20.28 5.36 7.66
N ALA A 22 -19.79 4.53 6.75
CA ALA A 22 -19.05 3.32 7.09
C ALA A 22 -17.76 3.64 7.87
N VAL A 23 -17.00 4.66 7.45
CA VAL A 23 -15.78 5.12 8.12
C VAL A 23 -16.09 5.68 9.51
N LEU A 24 -17.16 6.48 9.65
CA LEU A 24 -17.63 6.95 10.95
C LEU A 24 -18.04 5.80 11.88
N LEU A 25 -18.78 4.83 11.34
CA LEU A 25 -19.20 3.66 12.10
C LEU A 25 -17.99 2.81 12.52
N LEU A 26 -17.02 2.62 11.64
CA LEU A 26 -15.75 1.95 11.94
C LEU A 26 -15.00 2.68 13.06
N LEU A 27 -14.92 4.01 13.02
CA LEU A 27 -14.29 4.79 14.08
C LEU A 27 -14.98 4.56 15.44
N VAL A 28 -16.32 4.64 15.47
CA VAL A 28 -17.09 4.38 16.70
C VAL A 28 -16.83 2.96 17.21
N LEU A 29 -16.85 1.97 16.32
CA LEU A 29 -16.60 0.59 16.68
C LEU A 29 -15.17 0.36 17.20
N CYS A 30 -14.16 1.01 16.62
CA CYS A 30 -12.79 1.00 17.12
C CYS A 30 -12.68 1.61 18.53
N LEU A 31 -13.42 2.69 18.81
CA LEU A 31 -13.48 3.28 20.16
C LEU A 31 -14.16 2.35 21.17
N VAL A 32 -15.23 1.65 20.75
CA VAL A 32 -15.89 0.63 21.58
C VAL A 32 -14.93 -0.52 21.88
N MET A 33 -14.18 -1.00 20.88
CA MET A 33 -13.15 -2.01 21.07
C MET A 33 -12.08 -1.54 22.06
N LEU A 34 -11.55 -0.32 21.87
CA LEU A 34 -10.55 0.26 22.76
C LEU A 34 -11.04 0.28 24.22
N LYS A 35 -12.28 0.72 24.46
CA LYS A 35 -12.89 0.72 25.79
C LYS A 35 -13.03 -0.69 26.36
N ALA A 36 -13.46 -1.66 25.55
CA ALA A 36 -13.61 -3.06 25.98
C ALA A 36 -12.26 -3.68 26.40
N ILE A 37 -11.19 -3.38 25.65
CA ILE A 37 -9.83 -3.85 25.93
C ILE A 37 -9.30 -3.27 27.24
N MET A 38 -9.42 -1.95 27.43
CA MET A 38 -8.98 -1.28 28.66
C MET A 38 -9.74 -1.78 29.89
N GLY A 39 -10.96 -2.28 29.72
CA GLY A 39 -11.75 -2.93 30.77
C GLY A 39 -11.17 -4.27 31.27
N GLN A 40 -10.23 -4.90 30.56
CA GLN A 40 -9.57 -6.15 30.99
C GLN A 40 -8.47 -5.91 32.05
N GLY A 41 -8.08 -4.66 32.29
CA GLY A 41 -7.40 -4.20 33.51
C GLY A 41 -5.90 -4.52 33.64
N THR A 42 -5.38 -5.57 33.01
CA THR A 42 -3.98 -6.00 33.24
C THR A 42 -3.18 -6.03 31.94
N ILE A 43 -2.12 -5.22 31.87
CA ILE A 43 -1.14 -5.23 30.79
C ILE A 43 -0.28 -6.49 30.96
N LYS A 44 -0.21 -7.31 29.91
CA LYS A 44 0.66 -8.47 29.80
C LYS A 44 1.86 -8.08 28.91
N PRO A 45 3.08 -7.99 29.46
CA PRO A 45 4.26 -7.74 28.64
C PRO A 45 4.42 -8.88 27.63
N ILE A 46 4.65 -8.53 26.37
CA ILE A 46 4.95 -9.47 25.29
C ILE A 46 6.40 -9.22 24.88
N ASP A 47 7.20 -10.29 24.83
CA ASP A 47 8.56 -10.20 24.31
C ASP A 47 8.54 -9.91 22.80
N SER A 48 9.27 -8.88 22.38
CA SER A 48 9.44 -8.58 20.96
C SER A 48 10.36 -9.61 20.33
N THR A 49 9.86 -10.38 19.37
CA THR A 49 10.65 -11.34 18.58
C THR A 49 11.27 -10.72 17.32
N ILE A 50 10.90 -9.48 16.99
CA ILE A 50 11.32 -8.76 15.79
C ILE A 50 12.32 -7.65 16.13
N SER A 51 13.32 -7.45 15.27
CA SER A 51 14.25 -6.32 15.37
C SER A 51 13.55 -4.99 15.05
N ILE A 52 14.16 -3.89 15.49
CA ILE A 52 13.67 -2.54 15.17
C ILE A 52 13.74 -2.28 13.65
N GLY A 53 14.80 -2.74 12.99
CA GLY A 53 14.99 -2.57 11.54
C GLY A 53 13.90 -3.26 10.74
N LEU A 54 13.56 -4.50 11.10
CA LEU A 54 12.50 -5.26 10.44
C LEU A 54 11.10 -4.71 10.74
N ALA A 55 10.87 -4.25 11.97
CA ALA A 55 9.61 -3.58 12.33
C ALA A 55 9.43 -2.28 11.52
N LEU A 56 10.48 -1.47 11.40
CA LEU A 56 10.45 -0.25 10.57
C LEU A 56 10.21 -0.59 9.10
N GLU A 57 10.86 -1.63 8.58
CA GLU A 57 10.67 -2.08 7.19
C GLU A 57 9.21 -2.42 6.91
N LEU A 58 8.59 -3.23 7.77
CA LEU A 58 7.17 -3.58 7.62
C LEU A 58 6.27 -2.34 7.68
N CYS A 59 6.59 -1.38 8.56
CA CYS A 59 5.87 -0.10 8.63
C CYS A 59 6.03 0.77 7.37
N ILE A 60 7.15 0.67 6.65
CA ILE A 60 7.39 1.42 5.41
C ILE A 60 6.72 0.74 4.21
N VAL A 61 6.82 -0.59 4.11
CA VAL A 61 6.25 -1.35 2.99
C VAL A 61 4.74 -1.18 2.90
N MET A 62 4.07 -1.12 4.05
CA MET A 62 2.61 -1.00 4.13
C MET A 62 2.05 0.22 3.38
N PRO A 63 2.46 1.48 3.62
CA PRO A 63 2.01 2.63 2.82
C PRO A 63 2.50 2.57 1.36
N LEU A 64 3.66 1.96 1.13
CA LEU A 64 4.30 1.94 -0.19
C LEU A 64 3.44 1.15 -1.20
N SER A 65 2.71 0.13 -0.76
CA SER A 65 1.77 -0.61 -1.62
C SER A 65 0.58 0.23 -2.12
N TRP A 66 0.28 1.36 -1.46
CA TRP A 66 -0.87 2.22 -1.78
C TRP A 66 -0.49 3.40 -2.70
N VAL A 67 0.78 3.53 -3.09
CA VAL A 67 1.25 4.66 -3.89
C VAL A 67 0.55 4.76 -5.26
N PRO A 68 0.29 3.67 -6.02
CA PRO A 68 -0.48 3.79 -7.26
C PRO A 68 -1.92 4.29 -6.99
N LEU A 69 -2.53 3.77 -5.93
CA LEU A 69 -3.91 4.06 -5.58
C LEU A 69 -4.11 5.52 -5.16
N ILE A 70 -3.17 6.10 -4.40
CA ILE A 70 -3.30 7.50 -3.99
C ILE A 70 -3.24 8.45 -5.21
N SER A 71 -2.50 8.11 -6.25
CA SER A 71 -2.46 8.87 -7.50
C SER A 71 -3.83 8.92 -8.20
N ASP A 72 -4.57 7.80 -8.22
CA ASP A 72 -5.92 7.73 -8.82
C ASP A 72 -6.91 8.68 -8.12
N TYR A 73 -6.78 8.87 -6.80
CA TYR A 73 -7.68 9.72 -6.01
C TYR A 73 -7.28 11.19 -6.01
N THR A 74 -5.97 11.47 -6.04
CA THR A 74 -5.44 12.83 -6.01
C THR A 74 -5.45 13.52 -7.37
N MET A 75 -5.55 12.77 -8.47
CA MET A 75 -5.72 13.29 -9.83
C MET A 75 -6.86 14.31 -9.98
N SER A 76 -7.97 14.12 -9.25
CA SER A 76 -9.13 15.03 -9.28
C SER A 76 -9.14 16.04 -8.12
N GLY A 77 -8.00 16.22 -7.44
CA GLY A 77 -7.85 17.13 -6.32
C GLY A 77 -8.01 18.60 -6.71
N LYS A 78 -8.60 19.40 -5.83
CA LYS A 78 -8.83 20.84 -6.07
C LYS A 78 -7.53 21.67 -6.04
N SER A 79 -6.53 21.20 -5.29
CA SER A 79 -5.22 21.84 -5.18
C SER A 79 -4.13 20.82 -4.84
N LEU A 80 -2.88 21.10 -5.27
CA LEU A 80 -1.72 20.25 -5.00
C LEU A 80 -1.47 20.12 -3.49
N GLN A 81 -1.40 21.26 -2.78
CA GLN A 81 -1.16 21.28 -1.33
C GLN A 81 -2.30 20.62 -0.55
N GLY A 82 -3.55 20.82 -0.95
CA GLY A 82 -4.71 20.20 -0.30
C GLY A 82 -4.71 18.68 -0.46
N SER A 83 -4.34 18.20 -1.66
CA SER A 83 -4.22 16.76 -1.93
C SER A 83 -3.08 16.14 -1.12
N PHE A 84 -1.91 16.80 -1.10
CA PHE A 84 -0.76 16.33 -0.32
C PHE A 84 -1.06 16.31 1.19
N LEU A 85 -1.49 17.43 1.76
CA LEU A 85 -1.66 17.57 3.20
C LEU A 85 -2.85 16.74 3.71
N GLY A 86 -3.94 16.69 2.94
CA GLY A 86 -5.10 15.86 3.27
C GLY A 86 -4.74 14.38 3.34
N SER A 87 -4.02 13.87 2.33
CA SER A 87 -3.54 12.48 2.31
C SER A 87 -2.52 12.20 3.40
N PHE A 88 -1.53 13.09 3.58
CA PHE A 88 -0.48 12.91 4.58
C PHE A 88 -1.04 12.90 6.01
N VAL A 89 -1.80 13.93 6.39
CA VAL A 89 -2.34 14.05 7.75
C VAL A 89 -3.38 12.95 8.01
N GLY A 90 -4.27 12.68 7.05
CA GLY A 90 -5.28 11.63 7.18
C GLY A 90 -4.64 10.25 7.39
N TYR A 91 -3.65 9.90 6.58
CA TYR A 91 -2.94 8.62 6.71
C TYR A 91 -2.12 8.56 7.98
N PHE A 92 -1.39 9.61 8.35
CA PHE A 92 -0.56 9.66 9.55
C PHE A 92 -1.39 9.48 10.82
N VAL A 93 -2.48 10.25 10.97
CA VAL A 93 -3.35 10.19 12.14
C VAL A 93 -4.08 8.85 12.19
N GLY A 94 -4.67 8.40 11.08
CA GLY A 94 -5.38 7.13 11.01
C GLY A 94 -4.49 5.93 11.32
N SER A 95 -3.30 5.88 10.71
CA SER A 95 -2.35 4.78 10.93
C SER A 95 -1.81 4.78 12.35
N SER A 96 -1.42 5.93 12.89
CA SER A 96 -0.93 6.04 14.27
C SER A 96 -1.98 5.55 15.27
N PHE A 97 -3.24 5.94 15.07
CA PHE A 97 -4.35 5.48 15.90
C PHE A 97 -4.55 3.96 15.83
N MET A 98 -4.50 3.37 14.63
CA MET A 98 -4.63 1.92 14.46
C MET A 98 -3.44 1.14 15.04
N PHE A 99 -2.21 1.65 14.91
CA PHE A 99 -1.03 1.06 15.55
C PHE A 99 -1.15 1.08 17.08
N ILE A 100 -1.64 2.17 17.66
CA ILE A 100 -1.89 2.26 19.11
C ILE A 100 -2.94 1.24 19.55
N ILE A 101 -4.06 1.15 18.82
CA ILE A 101 -5.10 0.14 19.12
C ILE A 101 -4.51 -1.26 19.05
N GLY A 102 -3.79 -1.60 17.98
CA GLY A 102 -3.17 -2.92 17.81
C GLY A 102 -2.17 -3.26 18.92
N LEU A 103 -1.32 -2.30 19.31
CA LEU A 103 -0.39 -2.45 20.42
C LEU A 103 -1.12 -2.71 21.75
N LEU A 104 -2.11 -1.88 22.08
CA LEU A 104 -2.91 -2.06 23.30
C LEU A 104 -3.62 -3.41 23.27
N PHE A 105 -4.14 -3.80 22.11
CA PHE A 105 -4.79 -5.09 21.93
C PHE A 105 -3.85 -6.24 22.30
N ALA A 106 -2.65 -6.25 21.72
CA ALA A 106 -1.65 -7.27 22.00
C ALA A 106 -1.30 -7.29 23.49
N LEU A 107 -1.01 -6.13 24.07
CA LEU A 107 -0.64 -6.01 25.48
C LEU A 107 -1.72 -6.47 26.46
N TYR A 108 -3.00 -6.15 26.25
CA TYR A 108 -4.06 -6.54 27.19
C TYR A 108 -4.49 -8.01 27.02
N THR A 109 -4.48 -8.52 25.79
CA THR A 109 -4.87 -9.93 25.55
C THR A 109 -3.72 -10.90 25.78
N GLY A 110 -2.48 -10.46 25.55
CA GLY A 110 -1.29 -11.31 25.52
C GLY A 110 -1.15 -12.10 24.21
N LEU A 111 -1.90 -11.73 23.16
CA LEU A 111 -1.94 -12.41 21.88
C LEU A 111 -1.37 -11.50 20.79
N SER A 112 -0.48 -12.01 19.95
CA SER A 112 0.08 -11.28 18.81
C SER A 112 -0.75 -11.42 17.53
N ASP A 113 -1.55 -12.48 17.43
CA ASP A 113 -2.43 -12.71 16.27
C ASP A 113 -3.72 -11.87 16.39
N PRO A 114 -4.05 -11.01 15.40
CA PRO A 114 -5.23 -10.14 15.44
C PRO A 114 -6.56 -10.88 15.50
N VAL A 115 -6.66 -12.08 14.90
CA VAL A 115 -7.93 -12.83 14.83
C VAL A 115 -8.29 -13.43 16.19
N SER A 116 -7.35 -14.14 16.80
CA SER A 116 -7.49 -14.71 18.16
C SER A 116 -7.69 -13.61 19.21
N SER A 117 -6.96 -12.51 19.06
CA SER A 117 -7.14 -11.26 19.78
C SER A 117 -8.61 -10.80 19.76
N ILE A 118 -9.17 -10.51 18.59
CA ILE A 118 -10.55 -10.02 18.46
C ILE A 118 -11.57 -11.01 19.04
N ASN A 119 -11.37 -12.31 18.80
CA ASN A 119 -12.23 -13.36 19.34
C ASN A 119 -12.22 -13.41 20.87
N SER A 120 -11.08 -13.14 21.52
CA SER A 120 -10.96 -13.16 22.99
C SER A 120 -11.81 -12.11 23.70
N LEU A 121 -12.18 -11.02 23.01
CA LEU A 121 -13.00 -9.94 23.59
C LEU A 121 -14.49 -10.28 23.64
N ASN A 122 -14.94 -11.40 23.07
CA ASN A 122 -16.35 -11.79 23.01
C ASN A 122 -17.28 -10.68 22.49
N LEU A 123 -16.78 -9.82 21.60
CA LEU A 123 -17.55 -8.71 21.00
C LEU A 123 -18.68 -9.20 20.08
N GLY A 124 -18.76 -10.51 19.82
CA GLY A 124 -19.80 -11.15 19.03
C GLY A 124 -19.95 -10.51 17.65
N TYR A 125 -21.18 -10.11 17.32
CA TYR A 125 -21.51 -9.51 16.04
C TYR A 125 -20.81 -8.16 15.76
N ALA A 126 -20.41 -7.41 16.78
CA ALA A 126 -19.74 -6.13 16.58
C ALA A 126 -18.36 -6.31 15.93
N ALA A 127 -17.56 -7.28 16.41
CA ALA A 127 -16.27 -7.63 15.80
C ALA A 127 -16.41 -8.06 14.34
N LEU A 128 -17.39 -8.92 14.05
CA LEU A 128 -17.70 -9.36 12.69
C LEU A 128 -18.02 -8.16 11.78
N LEU A 129 -18.85 -7.23 12.27
CA LEU A 129 -19.28 -6.06 11.51
C LEU A 129 -18.11 -5.11 11.22
N ILE A 130 -17.17 -4.96 12.16
CA ILE A 130 -15.92 -4.20 11.97
C ILE A 130 -15.10 -4.83 10.86
N VAL A 131 -14.85 -6.14 10.94
CA VAL A 131 -14.04 -6.86 9.95
C VAL A 131 -14.67 -6.75 8.58
N ILE A 132 -15.96 -7.06 8.44
CA ILE A 132 -16.65 -6.99 7.15
C ILE A 132 -16.63 -5.57 6.58
N LEU A 133 -16.98 -4.56 7.39
CA LEU A 133 -17.06 -3.19 6.91
C LEU A 133 -15.68 -2.63 6.56
N SER A 134 -14.68 -2.88 7.39
CA SER A 134 -13.29 -2.48 7.15
C SER A 134 -12.76 -3.14 5.87
N THR A 135 -12.89 -4.46 5.75
CA THR A 135 -12.41 -5.19 4.57
C THR A 135 -13.14 -4.77 3.29
N VAL A 136 -14.46 -4.61 3.31
CA VAL A 136 -15.19 -4.23 2.10
C VAL A 136 -14.82 -2.82 1.66
N THR A 137 -14.73 -1.86 2.60
CA THR A 137 -14.39 -0.45 2.31
C THR A 137 -12.94 -0.26 1.85
N THR A 138 -12.00 -1.12 2.23
CA THR A 138 -10.62 -1.04 1.74
C THR A 138 -10.44 -1.81 0.43
N THR A 139 -10.88 -3.06 0.37
CA THR A 139 -10.65 -3.93 -0.80
C THR A 139 -11.35 -3.44 -2.08
N PHE A 140 -12.46 -2.69 -1.97
CA PHE A 140 -13.07 -2.11 -3.18
C PHE A 140 -12.19 -1.04 -3.83
N LEU A 141 -11.36 -0.33 -3.05
CA LEU A 141 -10.43 0.66 -3.58
C LEU A 141 -9.37 -0.03 -4.45
N ASP A 142 -8.85 -1.18 -3.98
CA ASP A 142 -7.86 -1.98 -4.69
C ASP A 142 -8.42 -2.54 -6.01
N VAL A 143 -9.62 -3.12 -5.97
CA VAL A 143 -10.32 -3.61 -7.16
C VAL A 143 -10.53 -2.47 -8.15
N TYR A 144 -10.93 -1.30 -7.68
CA TYR A 144 -11.13 -0.15 -8.55
C TYR A 144 -9.82 0.34 -9.19
N SER A 145 -8.74 0.43 -8.42
CA SER A 145 -7.44 0.86 -8.95
C SER A 145 -6.91 -0.12 -10.00
N ALA A 146 -7.08 -1.43 -9.79
CA ALA A 146 -6.76 -2.45 -10.79
C ALA A 146 -7.59 -2.31 -12.08
N VAL A 147 -8.88 -2.02 -11.94
CA VAL A 147 -9.78 -1.77 -13.09
C VAL A 147 -9.32 -0.53 -13.87
N MET A 148 -9.04 0.59 -13.20
CA MET A 148 -8.60 1.82 -13.88
C MET A 148 -7.23 1.66 -14.54
N SER A 149 -6.29 0.98 -13.86
CA SER A 149 -4.99 0.63 -14.44
C SER A 149 -5.13 -0.20 -15.72
N THR A 150 -6.07 -1.16 -15.73
CA THR A 150 -6.33 -2.00 -16.91
C THR A 150 -6.99 -1.22 -18.04
N LEU A 151 -7.92 -0.32 -17.72
CA LEU A 151 -8.60 0.53 -18.71
C LEU A 151 -7.65 1.55 -19.36
N ASN A 152 -6.66 2.04 -18.61
CA ASN A 152 -5.60 2.90 -19.16
C ASN A 152 -4.73 2.17 -20.20
N LEU A 153 -4.54 0.85 -20.05
CA LEU A 153 -3.80 0.03 -21.03
C LEU A 153 -4.68 -0.44 -22.19
N SER A 154 -5.95 -0.78 -21.92
CA SER A 154 -6.88 -1.30 -22.91
C SER A 154 -8.29 -0.72 -22.68
N PRO A 155 -8.59 0.45 -23.28
CA PRO A 155 -9.84 1.17 -23.02
C PRO A 155 -11.08 0.47 -23.61
N THR A 156 -10.89 -0.56 -24.45
CA THR A 156 -11.98 -1.30 -25.10
C THR A 156 -12.63 -2.35 -24.19
N ILE A 157 -12.04 -2.65 -23.03
CA ILE A 157 -12.55 -3.69 -22.13
C ILE A 157 -13.72 -3.14 -21.30
N ASN A 158 -14.76 -3.95 -21.11
CA ASN A 158 -15.89 -3.58 -20.27
C ASN A 158 -15.50 -3.50 -18.78
N ARG A 159 -15.65 -2.31 -18.20
CA ARG A 159 -15.40 -2.02 -16.77
C ARG A 159 -16.11 -2.98 -15.81
N THR A 160 -17.38 -3.31 -16.07
CA THR A 160 -18.17 -4.21 -15.21
C THR A 160 -17.56 -5.60 -15.16
N ASN A 161 -17.10 -6.11 -16.31
CA ASN A 161 -16.45 -7.41 -16.39
C ASN A 161 -15.11 -7.40 -15.63
N LEU A 162 -14.34 -6.32 -15.71
CA LEU A 162 -13.11 -6.17 -14.95
C LEU A 162 -13.36 -6.14 -13.44
N ILE A 163 -14.40 -5.44 -12.96
CA ILE A 163 -14.76 -5.41 -11.54
C ILE A 163 -15.09 -6.82 -11.04
N LEU A 164 -15.91 -7.57 -11.79
CA LEU A 164 -16.27 -8.94 -11.43
C LEU A 164 -15.05 -9.87 -11.47
N LEU A 165 -14.21 -9.74 -12.49
CA LEU A 165 -12.98 -10.51 -12.64
C LEU A 165 -12.04 -10.30 -11.46
N PHE A 166 -11.67 -9.05 -11.16
CA PHE A 166 -10.72 -8.75 -10.08
C PHE A 166 -11.32 -9.08 -8.69
N SER A 167 -12.62 -8.90 -8.48
CA SER A 167 -13.28 -9.33 -7.24
C SER A 167 -13.26 -10.86 -7.06
N ALA A 168 -13.44 -11.61 -8.15
CA ALA A 168 -13.36 -13.07 -8.14
C ALA A 168 -11.91 -13.55 -7.95
N LEU A 169 -10.96 -13.01 -8.71
CA LEU A 169 -9.54 -13.32 -8.59
C LEU A 169 -9.01 -13.03 -7.19
N GLY A 170 -9.31 -11.86 -6.62
CA GLY A 170 -8.92 -11.54 -5.25
C GLY A 170 -9.50 -12.50 -4.21
N THR A 171 -10.75 -12.96 -4.43
CA THR A 171 -11.36 -13.97 -3.55
C THR A 171 -10.69 -15.33 -3.70
N LEU A 172 -10.40 -15.76 -4.93
CA LEU A 172 -9.69 -17.03 -5.19
C LEU A 172 -8.29 -17.01 -4.58
N LEU A 173 -7.53 -15.93 -4.80
CA LEU A 173 -6.21 -15.77 -4.20
C LEU A 173 -6.29 -15.82 -2.67
N ALA A 174 -7.24 -15.10 -2.06
CA ALA A 174 -7.41 -15.13 -0.61
C ALA A 174 -7.73 -16.53 -0.04
N LEU A 175 -8.41 -17.40 -0.80
CA LEU A 175 -8.73 -18.77 -0.38
C LEU A 175 -7.51 -19.70 -0.39
N PHE A 176 -6.54 -19.46 -1.27
CA PHE A 176 -5.38 -20.32 -1.45
C PHE A 176 -4.07 -19.71 -0.93
N PHE A 177 -4.09 -18.46 -0.47
CA PHE A 177 -2.89 -17.78 -0.03
C PHE A 177 -2.38 -18.35 1.31
N PRO A 178 -1.11 -18.77 1.39
CA PRO A 178 -0.53 -19.27 2.64
C PRO A 178 -0.25 -18.11 3.59
N MET A 179 -1.01 -18.02 4.69
CA MET A 179 -0.90 -16.91 5.65
C MET A 179 0.46 -16.86 6.35
N GLU A 180 1.15 -18.00 6.45
CA GLU A 180 2.52 -18.06 6.98
C GLU A 180 3.53 -17.28 6.11
N GLN A 181 3.22 -17.06 4.82
CA GLN A 181 4.09 -16.31 3.91
C GLN A 181 3.68 -14.84 3.77
N TYR A 182 2.71 -14.34 4.54
CA TYR A 182 2.24 -12.97 4.43
C TYR A 182 3.37 -11.94 4.58
N GLN A 183 4.30 -12.17 5.52
CA GLN A 183 5.47 -11.31 5.70
C GLN A 183 6.40 -11.30 4.47
N ASN A 184 6.66 -12.47 3.87
CA ASN A 184 7.46 -12.55 2.64
C ASN A 184 6.79 -11.87 1.45
N PHE A 185 5.46 -11.93 1.39
CA PHE A 185 4.68 -11.22 0.39
C PHE A 185 4.79 -9.69 0.57
N LEU A 186 4.77 -9.19 1.80
CA LEU A 186 5.06 -7.78 2.07
C LEU A 186 6.46 -7.39 1.57
N TYR A 187 7.50 -8.18 1.86
CA TYR A 187 8.85 -7.91 1.34
C TYR A 187 8.92 -7.92 -0.18
N MET A 188 8.20 -8.83 -0.84
CA MET A 188 8.11 -8.86 -2.29
C MET A 188 7.50 -7.56 -2.83
N ILE A 189 6.38 -7.10 -2.26
CA ILE A 189 5.77 -5.81 -2.62
C ILE A 189 6.75 -4.66 -2.41
N GLY A 190 7.39 -4.59 -1.23
CA GLY A 190 8.39 -3.56 -0.91
C GLY A 190 9.53 -3.53 -1.94
N SER A 191 10.08 -4.71 -2.27
CA SER A 191 11.18 -4.85 -3.23
C SER A 191 10.83 -4.38 -4.64
N LEU A 192 9.58 -4.50 -5.07
CA LEU A 192 9.14 -4.12 -6.41
C LEU A 192 8.78 -2.64 -6.49
N PHE A 193 7.96 -2.17 -5.55
CA PHE A 193 7.43 -0.81 -5.61
C PHE A 193 8.46 0.23 -5.18
N ALA A 194 9.33 -0.05 -4.21
CA ALA A 194 10.30 0.95 -3.74
C ALA A 194 11.27 1.40 -4.84
N PRO A 195 11.93 0.49 -5.59
CA PRO A 195 12.76 0.86 -6.74
C PRO A 195 11.95 1.50 -7.87
N ALA A 196 10.78 0.96 -8.20
CA ALA A 196 9.95 1.48 -9.29
C ALA A 196 9.55 2.94 -9.03
N PHE A 197 9.07 3.26 -7.83
CA PHE A 197 8.72 4.63 -7.47
C PHE A 197 9.92 5.54 -7.29
N SER A 198 11.09 5.00 -6.94
CA SER A 198 12.33 5.79 -6.90
C SER A 198 12.67 6.37 -8.27
N VAL A 199 12.52 5.59 -9.34
CA VAL A 199 12.72 6.07 -10.72
C VAL A 199 11.68 7.13 -11.09
N ILE A 200 10.40 6.89 -10.77
CA ILE A 200 9.31 7.85 -11.04
C ILE A 200 9.54 9.19 -10.32
N ILE A 201 9.92 9.13 -9.03
CA ILE A 201 10.23 10.33 -8.23
C ILE A 201 11.44 11.07 -8.82
N ALA A 202 12.48 10.35 -9.24
CA ALA A 202 13.65 10.94 -9.85
C ALA A 202 13.31 11.64 -11.18
N ASP A 203 12.56 10.99 -12.06
CA ASP A 203 12.12 11.58 -13.33
C ASP A 203 11.28 12.84 -13.11
N TYR A 204 10.32 12.79 -12.18
CA TYR A 204 9.42 13.92 -11.93
C TYR A 204 10.11 15.10 -11.23
N PHE A 205 10.79 14.87 -10.10
CA PHE A 205 11.32 15.94 -9.26
C PHE A 205 12.75 16.36 -9.60
N LEU A 206 13.65 15.41 -9.88
CA LEU A 206 15.07 15.72 -10.11
C LEU A 206 15.30 16.14 -11.56
N TYR A 207 14.69 15.41 -12.50
CA TYR A 207 14.97 15.57 -13.92
C TYR A 207 13.89 16.30 -14.70
N ARG A 208 12.69 16.42 -14.14
CA ARG A 208 11.52 17.03 -14.80
C ARG A 208 11.29 16.45 -16.20
N ALA A 209 11.54 15.15 -16.35
CA ALA A 209 11.40 14.43 -17.60
C ALA A 209 9.95 13.93 -17.73
N ASP A 210 9.27 14.33 -18.80
CA ASP A 210 7.98 13.75 -19.17
C ASP A 210 8.22 12.50 -20.02
N ARG A 211 7.77 11.35 -19.50
CA ARG A 211 7.89 10.05 -20.17
C ARG A 211 6.54 9.42 -20.52
N SER A 212 5.47 10.20 -20.50
CA SER A 212 4.11 9.74 -20.81
C SER A 212 3.96 9.16 -22.22
N GLY A 213 4.75 9.64 -23.19
CA GLY A 213 4.75 9.13 -24.57
C GLY A 213 5.72 7.97 -24.84
N HIS A 214 6.53 7.56 -23.86
CA HIS A 214 7.58 6.56 -24.05
C HIS A 214 7.17 5.23 -23.43
N ILE A 215 7.09 4.19 -24.27
CA ILE A 215 6.67 2.85 -23.83
C ILE A 215 7.79 2.16 -23.03
N PHE A 216 9.06 2.53 -23.25
CA PHE A 216 10.21 1.80 -22.69
C PHE A 216 11.30 2.73 -22.13
N ASN A 217 11.65 2.54 -20.85
CA ASN A 217 12.74 3.24 -20.16
C ASN A 217 13.83 2.23 -19.75
N LEU A 218 14.80 1.97 -20.63
CA LEU A 218 15.86 0.99 -20.35
C LEU A 218 16.72 1.37 -19.12
N PRO A 219 17.21 2.62 -18.96
CA PRO A 219 17.91 3.03 -17.74
C PRO A 219 17.10 2.81 -16.46
N GLY A 220 15.79 3.08 -16.51
CA GLY A 220 14.88 2.89 -15.39
C GLY A 220 14.71 1.41 -15.04
N LEU A 221 14.54 0.54 -16.04
CA LEU A 221 14.45 -0.90 -15.84
C LEU A 221 15.72 -1.48 -15.22
N ILE A 222 16.90 -1.06 -15.70
CA ILE A 222 18.19 -1.48 -15.13
C ILE A 222 18.26 -1.05 -13.65
N ALA A 223 17.92 0.20 -13.35
CA ALA A 223 17.92 0.71 -11.99
C ALA A 223 16.96 -0.06 -11.07
N ILE A 224 15.75 -0.39 -11.56
CA ILE A 224 14.76 -1.18 -10.82
C ILE A 224 15.31 -2.57 -10.49
N VAL A 225 15.89 -3.28 -11.47
CA VAL A 225 16.46 -4.63 -11.24
C VAL A 225 17.57 -4.58 -10.19
N VAL A 226 18.47 -3.60 -10.28
CA VAL A 226 19.53 -3.41 -9.28
C VAL A 226 18.95 -3.04 -7.91
N GLY A 227 17.91 -2.21 -7.87
CA GLY A 227 17.17 -1.86 -6.66
C GLY A 227 16.54 -3.05 -5.97
N ILE A 228 15.88 -3.93 -6.73
CA ILE A 228 15.29 -5.19 -6.23
C ILE A 228 16.38 -6.08 -5.65
N ALA A 229 17.49 -6.27 -6.37
CA ALA A 229 18.62 -7.06 -5.88
C ALA A 229 19.19 -6.48 -4.57
N THR A 230 19.36 -5.15 -4.52
CA THR A 230 19.82 -4.44 -3.33
C THR A 230 18.86 -4.62 -2.15
N TYR A 231 17.55 -4.57 -2.40
CA TYR A 231 16.55 -4.76 -1.36
C TYR A 231 16.72 -6.11 -0.65
N TYR A 232 16.83 -7.21 -1.40
CA TYR A 232 17.01 -8.54 -0.82
C TYR A 232 18.39 -8.76 -0.17
N LEU A 233 19.45 -8.14 -0.71
CA LEU A 233 20.77 -8.18 -0.09
C LEU A 233 20.78 -7.49 1.27
N VAL A 234 20.12 -6.33 1.37
CA VAL A 234 20.06 -5.53 2.59
C VAL A 234 19.06 -6.10 3.60
N LEU A 235 18.02 -6.79 3.14
CA LEU A 235 17.04 -7.45 4.01
C LEU A 235 17.68 -8.45 4.98
N GLY A 236 18.75 -9.13 4.54
CA GLY A 236 19.52 -10.03 5.40
C GLY A 236 20.47 -9.33 6.41
N LEU A 237 20.68 -8.03 6.27
CA LEU A 237 21.62 -7.26 7.12
C LEU A 237 20.95 -6.59 8.34
N ASP A 238 19.61 -6.66 8.42
CA ASP A 238 18.81 -6.11 9.52
C ASP A 238 19.18 -4.66 9.90
N LEU A 239 19.25 -3.79 8.89
CA LEU A 239 19.59 -2.39 9.11
C LEU A 239 18.50 -1.66 9.90
N VAL A 240 18.91 -0.81 10.84
CA VAL A 240 18.01 0.00 11.68
C VAL A 240 17.09 0.92 10.84
N ILE A 241 17.56 1.34 9.67
CA ILE A 241 16.81 2.23 8.75
C ILE A 241 15.86 1.47 7.80
N GLY A 242 15.73 0.15 7.96
CA GLY A 242 15.01 -0.71 7.03
C GLY A 242 15.80 -0.95 5.73
N SER A 243 15.25 -1.82 4.89
CA SER A 243 15.82 -2.22 3.58
C SER A 243 15.31 -1.36 2.43
N THR A 244 14.11 -0.80 2.57
CA THR A 244 13.49 0.08 1.59
C THR A 244 14.37 1.31 1.32
N ILE A 245 14.80 2.04 2.36
CA ILE A 245 15.55 3.30 2.19
C ILE A 245 16.86 3.09 1.41
N PRO A 246 17.75 2.14 1.79
CA PRO A 246 18.95 1.83 1.02
C PRO A 246 18.66 1.41 -0.43
N SER A 247 17.65 0.56 -0.64
CA SER A 247 17.25 0.13 -1.98
C SER A 247 16.83 1.30 -2.86
N MET A 248 16.02 2.23 -2.33
CA MET A 248 15.61 3.43 -3.04
C MET A 248 16.80 4.32 -3.40
N LEU A 249 17.71 4.56 -2.46
CA LEU A 249 18.90 5.38 -2.68
C LEU A 249 19.80 4.79 -3.78
N VAL A 250 20.09 3.49 -3.70
CA VAL A 250 20.88 2.81 -4.73
C VAL A 250 20.18 2.86 -6.08
N THR A 251 18.86 2.67 -6.11
CA THR A 251 18.07 2.77 -7.34
C THR A 251 18.22 4.15 -8.00
N VAL A 252 18.10 5.24 -7.24
CA VAL A 252 18.26 6.61 -7.77
C VAL A 252 19.68 6.84 -8.28
N LEU A 253 20.71 6.39 -7.57
CA LEU A 253 22.10 6.54 -7.99
C LEU A 253 22.41 5.77 -9.28
N VAL A 254 21.95 4.51 -9.36
CA VAL A 254 22.10 3.67 -10.56
C VAL A 254 21.32 4.26 -11.71
N TYR A 255 20.11 4.79 -11.46
CA TYR A 255 19.32 5.45 -12.49
C TYR A 255 20.03 6.69 -13.05
N ALA A 256 20.61 7.52 -12.17
CA ALA A 256 21.38 8.70 -12.57
C ALA A 256 22.58 8.32 -13.45
N ALA A 257 23.32 7.28 -13.07
CA ALA A 257 24.48 6.79 -13.83
C ALA A 257 24.06 6.13 -15.16
N ALA A 258 23.03 5.29 -15.16
CA ALA A 258 22.54 4.64 -16.36
C ALA A 258 21.99 5.66 -17.37
N ARG A 259 21.29 6.71 -16.89
CA ARG A 259 20.80 7.79 -17.73
C ARG A 259 21.94 8.62 -18.34
N SER A 260 22.98 8.95 -17.56
CA SER A 260 24.12 9.72 -18.08
C SER A 260 24.95 8.94 -19.12
N ILE A 261 25.15 7.64 -18.89
CA ILE A 261 25.80 6.74 -19.86
C ILE A 261 24.94 6.62 -21.12
N TYR A 262 23.63 6.41 -20.98
CA TYR A 262 22.71 6.33 -22.12
C TYR A 262 22.71 7.63 -22.93
N ALA A 263 22.75 8.78 -22.27
CA ALA A 263 22.86 10.08 -22.93
C ALA A 263 24.16 10.26 -23.73
N ALA A 264 25.28 9.76 -23.22
CA ALA A 264 26.58 9.82 -23.89
C ALA A 264 26.67 8.86 -25.10
N LEU A 265 25.94 7.75 -25.06
CA LEU A 265 25.93 6.72 -26.12
C LEU A 265 24.82 6.94 -27.16
N ALA A 266 23.76 7.69 -26.82
CA ALA A 266 22.65 7.92 -27.73
C ALA A 266 23.02 8.90 -28.85
N PRO A 267 22.69 8.59 -30.12
CA PRO A 267 22.94 9.51 -31.21
C PRO A 267 22.11 10.80 -31.06
N ALA A 268 22.67 11.93 -31.49
CA ALA A 268 22.21 13.30 -31.19
C ALA A 268 20.75 13.65 -31.60
N HIS A 269 20.04 12.76 -32.29
CA HIS A 269 18.63 12.93 -32.66
C HIS A 269 17.65 12.36 -31.62
N LEU A 270 18.10 11.55 -30.66
CA LEU A 270 17.26 11.00 -29.57
C LEU A 270 17.37 11.83 -28.29
N THR A 271 18.49 12.54 -28.08
CA THR A 271 18.85 13.13 -26.78
C THR A 271 17.98 14.28 -26.31
N ARG A 272 17.19 14.93 -27.18
CA ARG A 272 16.32 16.05 -26.80
C ARG A 272 14.93 15.65 -26.33
N ASP A 273 14.41 14.49 -26.77
CA ASP A 273 13.02 14.10 -26.51
C ASP A 273 12.89 12.83 -25.64
N THR A 274 13.98 12.06 -25.42
CA THR A 274 13.92 10.77 -24.69
C THR A 274 14.57 10.75 -23.31
N LEU A 275 15.32 11.80 -22.93
CA LEU A 275 16.16 11.79 -21.73
C LEU A 275 15.60 12.59 -20.58
#